data_AF-A0A9W6DF67-F1
#
_entry.id   AF-A0A9W6DF67-F1
#
_cell.length_a   1.000
_cell.length_b   1.000
_cell.length_c   1.000
_cell.angle_alpha   90.00
_cell.angle_beta   90.00
_cell.angle_gamma   90.00
#
_symmetry.space_group_name_H-M   'P 1'
#
loop_
_entity.id
_entity.type
_entity.pdbx_description
1 polymer ?
#
loop_
_entity_poly.entity_id
_entity_poly.type
_entity_poly.pdbx_seq_one_letter_code
_entity_poly.pdbx_strand_id
1 'polypeptide(L)'
;MSKISNICILDVRKANEETFSDITEIENVACMVYNDKTAKLLKDIKKSNIADLVKINDDDIEFIVRNGSFTLDKELLEETDKKLFLLINGICYIGEVPKQLLKDKVFKLSVNGEVVCPEQLKGIVDLKSNINGLIIPIKKGYSYMEDTIMLDEAFIARQDNDSKLSVEKLVAIDKIDEDMIKKQISNIQVLEDVITTRQNMDILRNIIDEFNKVELLIVPDNSYYKEDSLKIDSNNLDFYKDKAVISDDSITIKDVTPTELKDNITAIYCERLYCDDELNNTVRELSINDDMEILSNGDINNNGKLFIDNDYLKALDHKVIINNNGKLVFYDTVKAELAREKISTIINNGLIDADSSIFASVKIINKGKLRKSHSVDREESNDVIYENMVFLEL
;
A
#
# COMPACT_ATOMS: atom_id res chain seq x y z
N MET A 1 -24.61 -4.32 29.62
CA MET A 1 -24.76 -3.37 28.49
C MET A 1 -24.27 -4.11 27.28
N SER A 2 -25.16 -4.31 26.32
CA SER A 2 -24.95 -5.34 25.32
C SER A 2 -24.50 -4.73 24.00
N LYS A 3 -23.49 -5.34 23.38
CA LYS A 3 -22.70 -4.76 22.31
C LYS A 3 -22.64 -5.66 21.07
N ILE A 4 -22.66 -5.04 19.89
CA ILE A 4 -22.34 -5.67 18.61
C ILE A 4 -20.99 -5.12 18.15
N SER A 5 -20.04 -6.00 17.79
CA SER A 5 -18.70 -5.59 17.36
C SER A 5 -18.18 -6.42 16.19
N ASN A 6 -17.26 -5.87 15.39
CA ASN A 6 -16.51 -6.59 14.36
C ASN A 6 -17.40 -7.35 13.36
N ILE A 7 -18.36 -6.65 12.75
CA ILE A 7 -19.29 -7.22 11.75
C ILE A 7 -18.94 -6.67 10.36
N CYS A 8 -18.81 -7.52 9.33
CA CYS A 8 -18.62 -7.00 7.98
C CYS A 8 -19.92 -6.39 7.42
N ILE A 9 -21.02 -7.14 7.37
CA ILE A 9 -22.36 -6.60 7.06
C ILE A 9 -23.29 -6.76 8.25
N LEU A 10 -23.82 -5.66 8.75
CA LEU A 10 -24.91 -5.63 9.70
C LEU A 10 -26.19 -5.15 9.00
N ASP A 11 -27.09 -6.07 8.62
CA ASP A 11 -28.38 -5.75 8.02
C ASP A 11 -29.47 -5.67 9.10
N VAL A 12 -29.90 -4.46 9.41
CA VAL A 12 -30.94 -4.21 10.42
C VAL A 12 -32.26 -3.81 9.79
N ARG A 13 -32.51 -4.10 8.50
CA ARG A 13 -33.77 -3.70 7.85
C ARG A 13 -34.99 -4.42 8.43
N LYS A 14 -34.81 -5.66 8.89
CA LYS A 14 -35.90 -6.50 9.43
C LYS A 14 -36.09 -6.35 10.94
N ALA A 15 -35.10 -5.80 11.64
CA ALA A 15 -35.13 -5.56 13.08
C ALA A 15 -36.37 -4.79 13.56
N ASN A 16 -36.71 -5.01 14.82
CA ASN A 16 -37.81 -4.39 15.54
C ASN A 16 -37.36 -3.91 16.94
N GLU A 17 -38.28 -3.36 17.72
CA GLU A 17 -37.97 -2.82 19.07
C GLU A 17 -37.44 -3.90 20.03
N GLU A 18 -37.94 -5.13 19.93
CA GLU A 18 -37.47 -6.26 20.74
C GLU A 18 -36.03 -6.64 20.38
N THR A 19 -35.67 -6.66 19.08
CA THR A 19 -34.29 -6.94 18.66
C THR A 19 -33.29 -5.92 19.18
N PHE A 20 -33.71 -4.67 19.35
CA PHE A 20 -32.84 -3.57 19.78
C PHE A 20 -32.91 -3.25 21.28
N SER A 21 -33.82 -3.86 22.06
CA SER A 21 -34.08 -3.45 23.45
C SER A 21 -32.84 -3.51 24.34
N ASP A 22 -31.93 -4.44 24.04
CA ASP A 22 -30.75 -4.71 24.87
C ASP A 22 -29.45 -4.18 24.23
N ILE A 23 -29.50 -3.73 22.97
CA ILE A 23 -28.31 -3.27 22.23
C ILE A 23 -28.06 -1.79 22.56
N THR A 24 -26.93 -1.53 23.22
CA THR A 24 -26.53 -0.18 23.64
C THR A 24 -25.44 0.42 22.77
N GLU A 25 -24.65 -0.43 22.10
CA GLU A 25 -23.50 -0.03 21.30
C GLU A 25 -23.31 -0.95 20.09
N ILE A 26 -23.01 -0.35 18.94
CA ILE A 26 -22.58 -1.03 17.71
C ILE A 26 -21.23 -0.43 17.33
N GLU A 27 -20.21 -1.28 17.16
CA GLU A 27 -18.90 -0.81 16.74
C GLU A 27 -18.22 -1.68 15.69
N ASN A 28 -17.19 -1.14 15.05
CA ASN A 28 -16.32 -1.86 14.11
C ASN A 28 -17.14 -2.62 13.06
N VAL A 29 -18.04 -1.91 12.38
CA VAL A 29 -18.87 -2.49 11.32
C VAL A 29 -18.42 -1.96 9.97
N ALA A 30 -18.11 -2.84 9.03
CA ALA A 30 -17.70 -2.38 7.70
C ALA A 30 -18.87 -1.75 6.94
N CYS A 31 -20.04 -2.39 6.93
CA CYS A 31 -21.25 -1.84 6.32
C CYS A 31 -22.48 -2.12 7.20
N MET A 32 -23.18 -1.07 7.63
CA MET A 32 -24.48 -1.20 8.29
C MET A 32 -25.60 -0.79 7.33
N VAL A 33 -26.52 -1.73 7.08
CA VAL A 33 -27.67 -1.56 6.19
C VAL A 33 -28.93 -1.33 7.00
N TYR A 34 -29.67 -0.27 6.68
CA TYR A 34 -30.89 0.11 7.41
C TYR A 34 -31.96 0.64 6.45
N ASN A 35 -33.19 0.76 6.95
CA ASN A 35 -34.30 1.37 6.20
C ASN A 35 -34.96 2.50 7.02
N ASP A 36 -35.98 3.14 6.46
CA ASP A 36 -36.73 4.20 7.16
C ASP A 36 -37.34 3.75 8.50
N LYS A 37 -37.73 2.48 8.61
CA LYS A 37 -38.29 1.90 9.85
C LYS A 37 -37.20 1.81 10.92
N THR A 38 -36.05 1.23 10.60
CA THR A 38 -35.01 0.93 11.59
C THR A 38 -34.07 2.10 11.87
N ALA A 39 -34.03 3.12 11.02
CA ALA A 39 -33.38 4.40 11.31
C ALA A 39 -33.84 5.03 12.63
N LYS A 40 -35.14 4.89 12.95
CA LYS A 40 -35.71 5.43 14.21
C LYS A 40 -35.24 4.64 15.42
N LEU A 41 -35.12 3.32 15.30
CA LEU A 41 -34.67 2.41 16.35
C LEU A 41 -33.19 2.61 16.66
N LEU A 42 -32.40 2.95 15.64
CA LEU A 42 -30.97 3.20 15.79
C LEU A 42 -30.64 4.53 16.48
N LYS A 43 -31.59 5.45 16.67
CA LYS A 43 -31.29 6.83 17.09
C LYS A 43 -30.52 6.91 18.42
N ASP A 44 -30.88 6.06 19.38
CA ASP A 44 -30.34 6.11 20.74
C ASP A 44 -29.19 5.10 20.98
N ILE A 45 -28.81 4.34 19.95
CA ILE A 45 -27.71 3.36 20.00
C ILE A 45 -26.39 4.05 19.67
N LYS A 46 -25.40 3.91 20.55
CA LYS A 46 -24.04 4.42 20.33
C LYS A 46 -23.39 3.70 19.13
N LYS A 47 -22.80 4.47 18.21
CA LYS A 47 -22.10 3.94 17.03
C LYS A 47 -20.67 4.43 17.00
N SER A 48 -19.72 3.54 16.83
CA SER A 48 -18.29 3.85 16.71
C SER A 48 -17.66 3.03 15.58
N ASN A 49 -16.82 3.65 14.75
CA ASN A 49 -16.11 2.96 13.67
C ASN A 49 -17.03 2.15 12.72
N ILE A 50 -18.05 2.83 12.15
CA ILE A 50 -18.89 2.28 11.09
C ILE A 50 -18.38 2.84 9.77
N ALA A 51 -17.84 1.99 8.88
CA ALA A 51 -17.20 2.48 7.65
C ALA A 51 -18.22 2.93 6.59
N ASP A 52 -19.29 2.16 6.39
CA ASP A 52 -20.37 2.47 5.44
C ASP A 52 -21.75 2.40 6.12
N LEU A 53 -22.55 3.45 5.97
CA LEU A 53 -23.96 3.52 6.37
C LEU A 53 -24.82 3.54 5.11
N VAL A 54 -25.58 2.47 4.87
CA VAL A 54 -26.36 2.35 3.63
C VAL A 54 -27.84 2.20 3.93
N LYS A 55 -28.59 3.21 3.51
CA LYS A 55 -30.04 3.15 3.52
C LYS A 55 -30.53 2.37 2.31
N ILE A 56 -31.21 1.24 2.55
CA ILE A 56 -31.83 0.41 1.54
C ILE A 56 -33.28 0.16 1.94
N ASN A 57 -34.21 0.70 1.14
CA ASN A 57 -35.65 0.47 1.30
C ASN A 57 -36.18 -0.64 0.37
N ASP A 58 -35.35 -1.14 -0.55
CA ASP A 58 -35.67 -2.19 -1.50
C ASP A 58 -35.27 -3.55 -0.93
N ASP A 59 -36.18 -4.52 -0.89
CA ASP A 59 -35.91 -5.87 -0.40
C ASP A 59 -35.27 -6.76 -1.48
N ASP A 60 -35.22 -6.30 -2.74
CA ASP A 60 -34.69 -7.04 -3.88
C ASP A 60 -33.19 -6.79 -4.11
N ILE A 61 -32.43 -6.86 -3.02
CA ILE A 61 -30.97 -6.71 -3.02
C ILE A 61 -30.32 -7.96 -2.44
N GLU A 62 -29.35 -8.48 -3.18
CA GLU A 62 -28.49 -9.57 -2.79
C GLU A 62 -27.10 -9.05 -2.41
N PHE A 63 -26.55 -9.54 -1.30
CA PHE A 63 -25.22 -9.17 -0.83
C PHE A 63 -24.20 -10.20 -1.25
N ILE A 64 -23.11 -9.75 -1.86
CA ILE A 64 -21.95 -10.58 -2.15
C ILE A 64 -20.78 -10.03 -1.37
N VAL A 65 -20.23 -10.87 -0.48
CA VAL A 65 -19.01 -10.56 0.28
C VAL A 65 -17.88 -11.48 -0.18
N ARG A 66 -16.74 -10.88 -0.55
CA ARG A 66 -15.55 -11.61 -1.01
C ARG A 66 -14.28 -10.97 -0.47
N ASN A 67 -13.35 -11.82 -0.09
CA ASN A 67 -11.96 -11.45 0.18
C ASN A 67 -11.09 -11.96 -0.98
N GLY A 68 -10.02 -11.25 -1.31
CA GLY A 68 -9.15 -11.57 -2.45
C GLY A 68 -9.70 -11.01 -3.76
N SER A 69 -9.55 -11.76 -4.85
CA SER A 69 -9.99 -11.36 -6.19
C SER A 69 -11.45 -11.73 -6.46
N PHE A 70 -12.21 -10.84 -7.09
CA PHE A 70 -13.58 -11.10 -7.53
C PHE A 70 -13.82 -10.55 -8.94
N THR A 71 -14.37 -11.37 -9.83
CA THR A 71 -14.73 -10.96 -11.19
C THR A 71 -16.23 -10.71 -11.28
N LEU A 72 -16.59 -9.49 -11.66
CA LEU A 72 -17.93 -9.06 -12.04
C LEU A 72 -18.01 -8.99 -13.56
N ASP A 73 -18.49 -10.07 -14.17
CA ASP A 73 -18.64 -10.17 -15.62
C ASP A 73 -20.12 -10.10 -16.04
N LYS A 74 -20.32 -10.23 -17.35
CA LYS A 74 -21.64 -10.16 -17.96
C LYS A 74 -22.51 -11.35 -17.53
N GLU A 75 -21.93 -12.54 -17.43
CA GLU A 75 -22.63 -13.79 -17.14
C GLU A 75 -23.24 -13.72 -15.73
N LEU A 76 -22.44 -13.31 -14.74
CA LEU A 76 -22.92 -13.11 -13.37
C LEU A 76 -24.07 -12.10 -13.28
N LEU A 77 -23.96 -10.98 -14.02
CA LEU A 77 -24.98 -9.92 -14.00
C LEU A 77 -26.28 -10.34 -14.70
N GLU A 78 -26.21 -11.24 -15.69
CA GLU A 78 -27.38 -11.77 -16.40
C GLU A 78 -28.07 -12.90 -15.64
N GLU A 79 -27.34 -13.70 -14.85
CA GLU A 79 -27.88 -14.81 -14.05
C GLU A 79 -28.54 -14.36 -12.75
N THR A 80 -28.15 -13.22 -12.19
CA THR A 80 -28.80 -12.70 -10.97
C THR A 80 -30.12 -12.01 -11.30
N ASP A 81 -31.19 -12.41 -10.62
CA ASP A 81 -32.48 -11.72 -10.74
C ASP A 81 -32.49 -10.39 -9.97
N LYS A 82 -31.78 -10.35 -8.84
CA LYS A 82 -31.74 -9.23 -7.89
C LYS A 82 -30.70 -8.19 -8.25
N LYS A 83 -30.74 -7.04 -7.58
CA LYS A 83 -29.62 -6.10 -7.61
C LYS A 83 -28.54 -6.54 -6.62
N LEU A 84 -27.29 -6.36 -7.01
CA LEU A 84 -26.13 -6.75 -6.21
C LEU A 84 -25.62 -5.58 -5.38
N PHE A 85 -25.42 -5.82 -4.10
CA PHE A 85 -24.52 -5.06 -3.25
C PHE A 85 -23.24 -5.87 -3.09
N LEU A 86 -22.15 -5.36 -3.62
CA LEU A 86 -20.84 -6.02 -3.59
C LEU A 86 -19.97 -5.40 -2.49
N LEU A 87 -19.40 -6.24 -1.62
CA LEU A 87 -18.42 -5.87 -0.60
C LEU A 87 -17.16 -6.71 -0.81
N ILE A 88 -16.13 -6.08 -1.35
CA ILE A 88 -14.90 -6.74 -1.78
C ILE A 88 -13.74 -6.20 -0.95
N ASN A 89 -12.94 -7.09 -0.39
CA ASN A 89 -11.68 -6.75 0.28
C ASN A 89 -10.54 -7.40 -0.50
N GLY A 90 -9.90 -6.64 -1.37
CA GLY A 90 -9.01 -7.11 -2.42
C GLY A 90 -9.35 -6.45 -3.76
N ILE A 91 -9.28 -7.21 -4.86
CA ILE A 91 -9.38 -6.66 -6.22
C ILE A 91 -10.70 -7.08 -6.87
N CYS A 92 -11.43 -6.10 -7.40
CA CYS A 92 -12.63 -6.34 -8.19
C CYS A 92 -12.36 -6.11 -9.68
N TYR A 93 -12.39 -7.18 -10.46
CA TYR A 93 -12.29 -7.17 -11.91
C TYR A 93 -13.67 -6.99 -12.52
N ILE A 94 -13.95 -5.85 -13.13
CA ILE A 94 -15.17 -5.64 -13.90
C ILE A 94 -14.88 -5.99 -15.35
N GLY A 95 -15.56 -6.99 -15.88
CA GLY A 95 -15.40 -7.41 -17.27
C GLY A 95 -15.99 -6.40 -18.27
N GLU A 96 -15.88 -6.74 -19.55
CA GLU A 96 -16.55 -6.02 -20.64
C GLU A 96 -18.08 -6.22 -20.57
N VAL A 97 -18.74 -5.37 -19.79
CA VAL A 97 -20.19 -5.42 -19.59
C VAL A 97 -20.90 -4.21 -20.22
N PRO A 98 -22.13 -4.38 -20.73
CA PRO A 98 -22.93 -3.25 -21.18
C PRO A 98 -23.17 -2.26 -20.03
N LYS A 99 -22.91 -0.96 -20.27
CA LYS A 99 -23.10 0.13 -19.29
C LYS A 99 -24.44 0.06 -18.56
N GLN A 100 -25.51 -0.20 -19.30
CA GLN A 100 -26.86 -0.25 -18.77
C GLN A 100 -27.07 -1.47 -17.84
N LEU A 101 -26.52 -2.63 -18.20
CA LEU A 101 -26.59 -3.84 -17.38
C LEU A 101 -25.91 -3.62 -16.02
N LEU A 102 -24.68 -3.09 -16.02
CA LEU A 102 -23.98 -2.72 -14.79
C LEU A 102 -24.79 -1.73 -13.96
N LYS A 103 -25.38 -0.71 -14.62
CA LYS A 103 -26.16 0.33 -13.95
C LYS A 103 -27.40 -0.24 -13.25
N ASP A 104 -28.08 -1.18 -13.89
CA ASP A 104 -29.35 -1.74 -13.43
C ASP A 104 -29.15 -2.82 -12.37
N LYS A 105 -28.12 -3.66 -12.53
CA LYS A 105 -27.87 -4.83 -11.68
C LYS A 105 -26.95 -4.54 -10.50
N VAL A 106 -26.02 -3.60 -10.58
CA VAL A 106 -25.19 -3.23 -9.42
C VAL A 106 -25.87 -2.12 -8.65
N PHE A 107 -26.31 -2.40 -7.43
CA PHE A 107 -26.85 -1.38 -6.53
C PHE A 107 -25.72 -0.49 -5.99
N LYS A 108 -24.73 -1.11 -5.33
CA LYS A 108 -23.56 -0.45 -4.75
C LYS A 108 -22.37 -1.41 -4.80
N LEU A 109 -21.19 -0.86 -5.04
CA LEU A 109 -19.91 -1.56 -4.96
C LEU A 109 -19.11 -0.93 -3.81
N SER A 110 -18.66 -1.68 -2.83
CA SER A 110 -17.80 -1.18 -1.76
C SER A 110 -16.54 -2.03 -1.75
N VAL A 111 -15.39 -1.41 -2.04
CA VAL A 111 -14.12 -2.11 -2.23
C VAL A 111 -13.06 -1.52 -1.33
N ASN A 112 -12.44 -2.37 -0.53
CA ASN A 112 -11.21 -2.06 0.18
C ASN A 112 -10.06 -2.71 -0.59
N GLY A 113 -9.38 -1.94 -1.43
CA GLY A 113 -8.49 -2.42 -2.48
C GLY A 113 -8.84 -1.79 -3.83
N GLU A 114 -8.69 -2.54 -4.91
CA GLU A 114 -8.68 -1.99 -6.27
C GLU A 114 -9.87 -2.43 -7.11
N VAL A 115 -10.23 -1.59 -8.08
CA VAL A 115 -11.24 -1.91 -9.08
C VAL A 115 -10.66 -1.74 -10.47
N VAL A 116 -10.39 -2.86 -11.14
CA VAL A 116 -9.93 -2.91 -12.53
C VAL A 116 -11.16 -2.94 -13.42
N CYS A 117 -11.34 -1.95 -14.29
CA CYS A 117 -12.54 -1.88 -15.13
C CYS A 117 -12.25 -1.29 -16.52
N PRO A 118 -13.04 -1.63 -17.54
CA PRO A 118 -12.94 -0.96 -18.82
C PRO A 118 -13.14 0.56 -18.68
N GLU A 119 -12.31 1.34 -19.37
CA GLU A 119 -12.28 2.81 -19.29
C GLU A 119 -13.68 3.42 -19.53
N GLN A 120 -14.46 2.85 -20.45
CA GLN A 120 -15.82 3.29 -20.73
C GLN A 120 -16.78 3.14 -19.53
N LEU A 121 -16.49 2.27 -18.57
CA LEU A 121 -17.31 2.01 -17.38
C LEU A 121 -16.88 2.84 -16.18
N LYS A 122 -15.69 3.45 -16.20
CA LYS A 122 -15.12 4.21 -15.07
C LYS A 122 -16.13 5.15 -14.42
N GLY A 123 -16.83 5.98 -15.22
CA GLY A 123 -17.80 6.93 -14.68
C GLY A 123 -19.01 6.29 -13.98
N ILE A 124 -19.43 5.08 -14.38
CA ILE A 124 -20.51 4.35 -13.68
C ILE A 124 -19.97 3.71 -12.40
N VAL A 125 -18.76 3.17 -12.45
CA VAL A 125 -18.06 2.62 -11.29
C VAL A 125 -17.90 3.72 -10.23
N ASP A 126 -17.31 4.86 -10.59
CA ASP A 126 -17.15 6.05 -9.74
C ASP A 126 -18.47 6.41 -9.01
N LEU A 127 -19.60 6.43 -9.72
CA LEU A 127 -20.90 6.82 -9.17
C LEU A 127 -21.55 5.77 -8.27
N LYS A 128 -21.24 4.49 -8.46
CA LYS A 128 -21.86 3.37 -7.72
C LYS A 128 -20.95 2.80 -6.64
N SER A 129 -19.69 3.22 -6.61
CA SER A 129 -18.69 2.64 -5.76
C SER A 129 -18.32 3.51 -4.56
N ASN A 130 -17.98 2.87 -3.44
CA ASN A 130 -17.18 3.46 -2.37
C ASN A 130 -15.87 2.67 -2.31
N ILE A 131 -14.77 3.27 -2.74
CA ILE A 131 -13.50 2.57 -2.91
C ILE A 131 -12.47 3.17 -1.96
N ASN A 132 -11.94 2.35 -1.07
CA ASN A 132 -10.76 2.62 -0.28
C ASN A 132 -9.55 1.97 -0.97
N GLY A 133 -9.03 2.65 -1.98
CA GLY A 133 -7.97 2.20 -2.89
C GLY A 133 -8.09 2.93 -4.24
N LEU A 134 -7.86 2.23 -5.35
CA LEU A 134 -7.78 2.84 -6.68
C LEU A 134 -8.78 2.23 -7.67
N ILE A 135 -9.24 3.04 -8.62
CA ILE A 135 -9.92 2.55 -9.83
C ILE A 135 -8.90 2.58 -10.95
N ILE A 136 -8.71 1.43 -11.59
CA ILE A 136 -7.76 1.21 -12.68
C ILE A 136 -8.55 1.06 -13.99
N PRO A 137 -8.67 2.13 -14.80
CA PRO A 137 -9.36 2.09 -16.07
C PRO A 137 -8.49 1.48 -17.17
N ILE A 138 -8.92 0.36 -17.74
CA ILE A 138 -8.22 -0.36 -18.81
C ILE A 138 -8.85 -0.02 -20.17
N LYS A 139 -8.03 0.31 -21.15
CA LYS A 139 -8.51 0.55 -22.51
C LYS A 139 -9.09 -0.72 -23.13
N LYS A 140 -10.09 -0.53 -24.00
CA LYS A 140 -10.76 -1.65 -24.66
C LYS A 140 -9.76 -2.53 -25.43
N GLY A 141 -9.79 -3.83 -25.12
CA GLY A 141 -8.96 -4.85 -25.78
C GLY A 141 -7.52 -4.92 -25.26
N TYR A 142 -7.20 -4.23 -24.17
CA TYR A 142 -5.92 -4.31 -23.50
C TYR A 142 -5.98 -5.41 -22.44
N SER A 143 -4.93 -6.22 -22.36
CA SER A 143 -4.73 -7.20 -21.30
C SER A 143 -4.01 -6.52 -20.14
N TYR A 144 -4.62 -6.54 -18.96
CA TYR A 144 -4.04 -5.94 -17.75
C TYR A 144 -3.02 -6.87 -17.09
N MET A 145 -1.93 -6.29 -16.58
CA MET A 145 -0.87 -6.95 -15.83
C MET A 145 -0.64 -6.16 -14.54
N GLU A 146 -0.85 -6.83 -13.41
CA GLU A 146 -0.89 -6.29 -12.03
C GLU A 146 0.50 -6.04 -11.42
N ASP A 147 1.56 -6.02 -12.22
CA ASP A 147 2.94 -5.98 -11.71
C ASP A 147 3.82 -5.01 -12.50
N THR A 148 4.97 -4.67 -11.91
CA THR A 148 6.11 -4.10 -12.64
C THR A 148 6.55 -5.03 -13.77
N ILE A 149 6.46 -4.53 -15.01
CA ILE A 149 6.89 -5.28 -16.20
C ILE A 149 8.28 -4.85 -16.64
N MET A 150 9.22 -5.80 -16.57
CA MET A 150 10.50 -5.71 -17.28
C MET A 150 10.28 -5.96 -18.77
N LEU A 151 10.50 -4.95 -19.60
CA LEU A 151 10.39 -5.01 -21.05
C LEU A 151 11.69 -5.56 -21.67
N ASP A 152 11.99 -6.81 -21.37
CA ASP A 152 13.14 -7.55 -21.91
C ASP A 152 12.76 -8.40 -23.14
N GLU A 153 13.76 -9.02 -23.77
CA GLU A 153 13.56 -9.87 -24.94
C GLU A 153 12.60 -11.03 -24.66
N ALA A 154 12.69 -11.63 -23.46
CA ALA A 154 11.88 -12.78 -23.08
C ALA A 154 10.40 -12.40 -22.88
N PHE A 155 10.14 -11.25 -22.27
CA PHE A 155 8.80 -10.70 -22.10
C PHE A 155 8.17 -10.34 -23.44
N ILE A 156 8.91 -9.72 -24.36
CA ILE A 156 8.38 -9.38 -25.68
C ILE A 156 8.10 -10.69 -26.45
N ALA A 157 9.06 -11.62 -26.47
CA ALA A 157 8.99 -12.89 -27.21
C ALA A 157 7.78 -13.77 -26.85
N ARG A 158 7.27 -13.69 -25.60
CA ARG A 158 6.11 -14.48 -25.16
C ARG A 158 4.75 -13.87 -25.52
N GLN A 159 4.70 -12.64 -26.04
CA GLN A 159 3.44 -12.02 -26.41
C GLN A 159 2.93 -12.55 -27.76
N ASP A 160 1.61 -12.60 -27.89
CA ASP A 160 0.94 -12.81 -29.17
C ASP A 160 1.21 -11.62 -30.10
N ASN A 161 1.13 -11.83 -31.42
CA ASN A 161 1.29 -10.72 -32.37
C ASN A 161 0.24 -9.64 -32.15
N ASP A 162 0.64 -8.38 -32.28
CA ASP A 162 -0.20 -7.19 -32.11
C ASP A 162 -0.85 -7.03 -30.72
N SER A 163 -0.26 -7.62 -29.67
CA SER A 163 -0.76 -7.51 -28.29
C SER A 163 -0.93 -6.06 -27.83
N LYS A 164 -2.00 -5.81 -27.06
CA LYS A 164 -2.25 -4.54 -26.37
C LYS A 164 -2.23 -4.76 -24.88
N LEU A 165 -1.36 -4.05 -24.19
CA LEU A 165 -1.03 -4.33 -22.79
C LEU A 165 -1.38 -3.12 -21.93
N SER A 166 -2.01 -3.34 -20.80
CA SER A 166 -2.09 -2.35 -19.73
C SER A 166 -1.22 -2.82 -18.58
N VAL A 167 -0.23 -2.03 -18.23
CA VAL A 167 0.74 -2.34 -17.17
C VAL A 167 0.72 -1.22 -16.15
N GLU A 168 0.96 -1.53 -14.89
CA GLU A 168 1.09 -0.52 -13.86
C GLU A 168 2.36 0.29 -14.07
N LYS A 169 3.48 -0.43 -14.02
CA LYS A 169 4.82 0.10 -14.18
C LYS A 169 5.57 -0.63 -15.28
N LEU A 170 6.33 0.12 -16.08
CA LEU A 170 7.11 -0.43 -17.19
C LEU A 170 8.60 -0.08 -17.04
N VAL A 171 9.44 -1.10 -17.01
CA VAL A 171 10.89 -0.95 -16.91
C VAL A 171 11.54 -1.42 -18.21
N ALA A 172 12.03 -0.47 -18.99
CA ALA A 172 12.59 -0.66 -20.31
C ALA A 172 14.05 -0.17 -20.35
N ILE A 173 14.92 -0.86 -19.63
CA ILE A 173 16.35 -0.52 -19.51
C ILE A 173 17.25 -1.31 -20.48
N ASP A 174 16.86 -2.54 -20.82
CA ASP A 174 17.55 -3.37 -21.81
C ASP A 174 17.32 -2.83 -23.22
N LYS A 175 18.29 -3.07 -24.11
CA LYS A 175 18.16 -2.67 -25.52
C LYS A 175 16.97 -3.40 -26.16
N ILE A 176 16.01 -2.64 -26.66
CA ILE A 176 14.83 -3.19 -27.32
C ILE A 176 15.13 -3.52 -28.79
N ASP A 177 14.74 -4.72 -29.22
CA ASP A 177 14.67 -5.08 -30.65
C ASP A 177 13.42 -4.46 -31.28
N GLU A 178 13.62 -3.47 -32.14
CA GLU A 178 12.56 -2.70 -32.77
C GLU A 178 11.66 -3.56 -33.69
N ASP A 179 12.21 -4.56 -34.38
CA ASP A 179 11.43 -5.42 -35.28
C ASP A 179 10.58 -6.41 -34.48
N MET A 180 11.15 -6.96 -33.41
CA MET A 180 10.42 -7.88 -32.54
C MET A 180 9.28 -7.19 -31.80
N ILE A 181 9.54 -6.02 -31.20
CA ILE A 181 8.51 -5.30 -30.45
C ILE A 181 7.37 -4.83 -31.34
N LYS A 182 7.66 -4.32 -32.55
CA LYS A 182 6.63 -3.89 -33.51
C LYS A 182 5.73 -5.04 -33.98
N LYS A 183 6.27 -6.25 -34.02
CA LYS A 183 5.50 -7.45 -34.39
C LYS A 183 4.60 -7.92 -33.24
N GLN A 184 5.10 -7.86 -32.01
CA GLN A 184 4.45 -8.49 -30.87
C GLN A 184 3.57 -7.55 -30.06
N ILE A 185 3.95 -6.27 -29.93
CA ILE A 185 3.24 -5.31 -29.08
C ILE A 185 2.83 -4.11 -29.94
N SER A 186 1.52 -3.92 -30.10
CA SER A 186 0.98 -2.79 -30.86
C SER A 186 0.86 -1.53 -29.99
N ASN A 187 0.41 -1.68 -28.74
CA ASN A 187 0.24 -0.57 -27.80
C ASN A 187 0.45 -1.01 -26.35
N ILE A 188 0.96 -0.09 -25.54
CA ILE A 188 1.07 -0.22 -24.08
C ILE A 188 0.39 0.99 -23.42
N GLN A 189 -0.58 0.72 -22.56
CA GLN A 189 -1.10 1.67 -21.60
C GLN A 189 -0.27 1.52 -20.32
N VAL A 190 0.43 2.58 -19.91
CA VAL A 190 1.14 2.63 -18.62
C VAL A 190 0.31 3.45 -17.65
N LEU A 191 0.07 2.92 -16.45
CA LEU A 191 -0.84 3.51 -15.47
C LEU A 191 -0.12 4.40 -14.45
N GLU A 192 1.14 4.08 -14.15
CA GLU A 192 2.00 4.81 -13.22
C GLU A 192 3.19 5.43 -13.95
N ASP A 193 4.35 4.79 -13.90
CA ASP A 193 5.61 5.32 -14.39
C ASP A 193 6.32 4.38 -15.39
N VAL A 194 7.27 4.98 -16.10
CA VAL A 194 8.19 4.28 -17.00
C VAL A 194 9.62 4.58 -16.58
N ILE A 195 10.37 3.53 -16.29
CA ILE A 195 11.82 3.60 -16.11
C ILE A 195 12.47 3.18 -17.41
N THR A 196 13.27 4.06 -18.02
CA THR A 196 13.88 3.73 -19.32
C THR A 196 15.22 4.42 -19.54
N THR A 197 15.92 3.98 -20.58
CA THR A 197 17.19 4.53 -21.04
C THR A 197 16.97 5.46 -22.24
N ARG A 198 17.92 6.36 -22.49
CA ARG A 198 17.79 7.32 -23.61
C ARG A 198 17.67 6.63 -24.96
N GLN A 199 18.36 5.50 -25.13
CA GLN A 199 18.35 4.71 -26.37
C GLN A 199 16.98 4.11 -26.72
N ASN A 200 16.13 3.82 -25.72
CA ASN A 200 14.82 3.18 -25.93
C ASN A 200 13.68 4.18 -26.18
N MET A 201 13.90 5.47 -25.90
CA MET A 201 12.86 6.51 -25.92
C MET A 201 12.07 6.58 -27.23
N ASP A 202 12.74 6.48 -28.38
CA ASP A 202 12.07 6.60 -29.68
C ASP A 202 11.18 5.40 -29.99
N ILE A 203 11.56 4.19 -29.54
CA ILE A 203 10.73 2.99 -29.65
C ILE A 203 9.52 3.12 -28.74
N LEU A 204 9.75 3.48 -27.46
CA LEU A 204 8.69 3.61 -26.47
C LEU A 204 7.66 4.67 -26.84
N ARG A 205 8.08 5.80 -27.41
CA ARG A 205 7.17 6.84 -27.92
C ARG A 205 6.16 6.33 -28.94
N ASN A 206 6.50 5.29 -29.70
CA ASN A 206 5.64 4.77 -30.76
C ASN A 206 4.63 3.73 -30.25
N ILE A 207 4.93 3.06 -29.13
CA ILE A 207 4.10 1.97 -28.59
C ILE A 207 3.35 2.38 -27.33
N ILE A 208 3.86 3.31 -26.54
CA ILE A 208 3.19 3.77 -25.31
C ILE A 208 2.13 4.80 -25.66
N ASP A 209 0.91 4.52 -25.22
CA ASP A 209 -0.19 5.44 -25.38
C ASP A 209 0.01 6.72 -24.59
N GLU A 210 -0.26 7.87 -25.21
CA GLU A 210 -0.15 9.17 -24.56
C GLU A 210 1.19 9.36 -23.83
N PHE A 211 2.29 8.87 -24.40
CA PHE A 211 3.64 8.87 -23.81
C PHE A 211 4.05 10.20 -23.15
N ASN A 212 3.58 11.33 -23.68
CA ASN A 212 3.85 12.66 -23.15
C ASN A 212 3.16 12.99 -21.81
N LYS A 213 2.25 12.13 -21.34
CA LYS A 213 1.56 12.24 -20.04
C LYS A 213 2.10 11.28 -18.99
N VAL A 214 2.93 10.31 -19.40
CA VAL A 214 3.46 9.28 -18.51
C VAL A 214 4.61 9.85 -17.70
N GLU A 215 4.69 9.48 -16.43
CA GLU A 215 5.83 9.83 -15.58
C GLU A 215 7.06 9.02 -16.01
N LEU A 216 8.18 9.71 -16.25
CA LEU A 216 9.36 9.12 -16.88
C LEU A 216 10.59 9.30 -16.00
N LEU A 217 11.20 8.19 -15.59
CA LEU A 217 12.54 8.16 -15.02
C LEU A 217 13.54 7.71 -16.08
N ILE A 218 14.39 8.63 -16.53
CA ILE A 218 15.45 8.32 -17.49
C ILE A 218 16.72 7.95 -16.75
N VAL A 219 17.13 6.68 -16.84
CA VAL A 219 18.32 6.13 -16.19
C VAL A 219 19.47 5.91 -17.19
N PRO A 220 20.72 5.74 -16.73
CA PRO A 220 21.85 5.39 -17.59
C PRO A 220 21.68 4.07 -18.35
N ASP A 221 22.30 3.96 -19.53
CA ASP A 221 22.18 2.76 -20.40
C ASP A 221 22.73 1.48 -19.75
N ASN A 222 23.61 1.61 -18.76
CA ASN A 222 24.22 0.52 -17.99
C ASN A 222 23.47 0.22 -16.68
N SER A 223 22.19 0.55 -16.60
CA SER A 223 21.40 0.37 -15.38
C SER A 223 21.12 -1.08 -15.03
N TYR A 224 21.11 -1.35 -13.74
CA TYR A 224 20.52 -2.52 -13.10
C TYR A 224 19.34 -2.04 -12.25
N TYR A 225 18.18 -2.65 -12.46
CA TYR A 225 16.96 -2.31 -11.74
C TYR A 225 16.52 -3.44 -10.82
N LYS A 226 15.97 -3.07 -9.67
CA LYS A 226 15.20 -3.95 -8.80
C LYS A 226 14.08 -3.17 -8.14
N GLU A 227 12.89 -3.76 -8.07
CA GLU A 227 11.74 -3.18 -7.38
C GLU A 227 11.96 -3.16 -5.85
N ASP A 228 12.33 -4.32 -5.28
CA ASP A 228 12.62 -4.47 -3.85
C ASP A 228 13.96 -3.87 -3.42
N SER A 229 14.12 -3.73 -2.10
CA SER A 229 15.39 -3.36 -1.47
C SER A 229 16.62 -4.16 -1.96
N LEU A 230 17.74 -3.45 -2.00
CA LEU A 230 19.06 -3.97 -2.38
C LEU A 230 20.02 -3.93 -1.19
N LYS A 231 20.84 -4.97 -1.09
CA LYS A 231 21.98 -5.02 -0.17
C LYS A 231 23.24 -5.15 -0.99
N ILE A 232 24.13 -4.19 -0.83
CA ILE A 232 25.41 -4.11 -1.52
C ILE A 232 26.50 -4.23 -0.46
N ASP A 233 27.37 -5.21 -0.63
CA ASP A 233 28.51 -5.43 0.24
C ASP A 233 29.72 -5.92 -0.57
N SER A 234 30.87 -6.03 0.08
CA SER A 234 32.11 -6.48 -0.59
C SER A 234 32.01 -7.85 -1.27
N ASN A 235 31.06 -8.71 -0.89
CA ASN A 235 30.88 -10.02 -1.52
C ASN A 235 30.11 -9.97 -2.83
N ASN A 236 29.30 -8.93 -3.06
CA ASN A 236 28.46 -8.81 -4.24
C ASN A 236 28.71 -7.54 -5.07
N LEU A 237 29.61 -6.66 -4.63
CA LEU A 237 29.93 -5.42 -5.32
C LEU A 237 30.35 -5.63 -6.78
N ASP A 238 31.13 -6.68 -7.06
CA ASP A 238 31.58 -7.04 -8.40
C ASP A 238 30.41 -7.29 -9.38
N PHE A 239 29.24 -7.73 -8.90
CA PHE A 239 28.06 -7.90 -9.74
C PHE A 239 27.57 -6.56 -10.31
N TYR A 240 27.78 -5.47 -9.58
CA TYR A 240 27.36 -4.13 -9.97
C TYR A 240 28.43 -3.36 -10.72
N LYS A 241 29.57 -4.00 -11.06
CA LYS A 241 30.67 -3.38 -11.75
C LYS A 241 30.22 -2.71 -13.06
N ASP A 242 30.60 -1.44 -13.20
CA ASP A 242 30.26 -0.55 -14.31
C ASP A 242 28.74 -0.42 -14.52
N LYS A 243 27.92 -0.50 -13.44
CA LYS A 243 26.46 -0.35 -13.51
C LYS A 243 25.95 0.85 -12.73
N ALA A 244 24.83 1.40 -13.20
CA ALA A 244 23.99 2.29 -12.42
C ALA A 244 22.95 1.46 -11.64
N VAL A 245 22.85 1.61 -10.33
CA VAL A 245 21.96 0.80 -9.48
C VAL A 245 20.68 1.55 -9.16
N ILE A 246 19.55 1.00 -9.56
CA ILE A 246 18.22 1.60 -9.44
C ILE A 246 17.35 0.70 -8.55
N SER A 247 16.79 1.28 -7.48
CA SER A 247 15.84 0.61 -6.57
C SER A 247 14.63 1.50 -6.34
N ASP A 248 13.43 0.93 -6.41
CA ASP A 248 12.21 1.65 -6.00
C ASP A 248 12.08 1.75 -4.48
N ASP A 249 12.53 0.72 -3.76
CA ASP A 249 12.61 0.75 -2.29
C ASP A 249 13.96 1.32 -1.81
N SER A 250 14.68 0.60 -0.95
CA SER A 250 15.86 1.10 -0.25
C SER A 250 17.12 0.34 -0.60
N ILE A 251 18.25 1.05 -0.61
CA ILE A 251 19.58 0.46 -0.83
C ILE A 251 20.34 0.48 0.49
N THR A 252 20.94 -0.65 0.87
CA THR A 252 21.85 -0.75 2.02
C THR A 252 23.24 -1.08 1.52
N ILE A 253 24.23 -0.24 1.83
CA ILE A 253 25.64 -0.44 1.47
C ILE A 253 26.46 -0.65 2.74
N LYS A 254 27.13 -1.80 2.87
CA LYS A 254 27.94 -2.18 4.04
C LYS A 254 29.26 -2.79 3.63
N ASP A 255 30.27 -2.71 4.49
CA ASP A 255 31.55 -3.40 4.30
C ASP A 255 32.21 -3.10 2.94
N VAL A 256 32.07 -1.86 2.46
CA VAL A 256 32.62 -1.36 1.19
C VAL A 256 33.25 0.00 1.45
N THR A 257 34.45 0.23 0.93
CA THR A 257 35.13 1.53 1.04
C THR A 257 34.63 2.54 0.01
N PRO A 258 34.78 3.86 0.25
CA PRO A 258 34.46 4.89 -0.73
C PRO A 258 35.07 4.68 -2.12
N THR A 259 36.30 4.14 -2.18
CA THR A 259 37.01 3.89 -3.44
C THR A 259 36.41 2.68 -4.17
N GLU A 260 36.21 1.56 -3.47
CA GLU A 260 35.60 0.36 -4.06
C GLU A 260 34.21 0.66 -4.61
N LEU A 261 33.42 1.47 -3.91
CA LEU A 261 32.10 1.87 -4.37
C LEU A 261 32.16 2.66 -5.68
N LYS A 262 33.06 3.66 -5.80
CA LYS A 262 33.24 4.45 -7.03
C LYS A 262 33.79 3.65 -8.19
N ASP A 263 34.66 2.68 -7.91
CA ASP A 263 35.29 1.85 -8.94
C ASP A 263 34.31 0.83 -9.54
N ASN A 264 33.21 0.52 -8.84
CA ASN A 264 32.23 -0.46 -9.30
C ASN A 264 30.90 0.15 -9.72
N ILE A 265 30.37 1.16 -9.02
CA ILE A 265 29.03 1.70 -9.28
C ILE A 265 29.14 3.07 -9.94
N THR A 266 28.47 3.25 -11.07
CA THR A 266 28.52 4.51 -11.83
C THR A 266 27.47 5.51 -11.41
N ALA A 267 26.35 5.05 -10.84
CA ALA A 267 25.24 5.88 -10.40
C ALA A 267 24.31 5.11 -9.46
N ILE A 268 23.55 5.83 -8.63
CA ILE A 268 22.60 5.27 -7.67
C ILE A 268 21.27 6.04 -7.72
N TYR A 269 20.15 5.32 -7.75
CA TYR A 269 18.80 5.85 -7.56
C TYR A 269 18.03 5.04 -6.55
N CYS A 270 17.54 5.69 -5.50
CA CYS A 270 16.53 5.18 -4.57
C CYS A 270 15.96 6.33 -3.73
N GLU A 271 14.82 6.13 -3.07
CA GLU A 271 14.32 7.12 -2.11
C GLU A 271 15.17 7.16 -0.84
N ARG A 272 15.58 5.98 -0.34
CA ARG A 272 16.33 5.85 0.92
C ARG A 272 17.56 4.98 0.74
N LEU A 273 18.69 5.44 1.27
CA LEU A 273 19.94 4.72 1.26
C LEU A 273 20.54 4.64 2.66
N TYR A 274 20.88 3.42 3.09
CA TYR A 274 21.56 3.14 4.34
C TYR A 274 23.04 2.87 4.06
N CYS A 275 23.94 3.66 4.63
CA CYS A 275 25.38 3.43 4.50
C CYS A 275 26.13 3.86 5.75
N ASP A 276 27.40 3.49 5.86
CA ASP A 276 28.26 3.99 6.92
C ASP A 276 28.60 5.46 6.66
N ASP A 277 28.86 6.23 7.73
CA ASP A 277 29.01 7.69 7.63
C ASP A 277 30.14 8.12 6.67
N GLU A 278 31.16 7.28 6.49
CA GLU A 278 32.28 7.51 5.57
C GLU A 278 31.87 7.47 4.09
N LEU A 279 30.78 6.76 3.75
CA LEU A 279 30.27 6.62 2.39
C LEU A 279 29.37 7.80 1.96
N ASN A 280 28.91 8.63 2.90
CA ASN A 280 27.94 9.71 2.65
C ASN A 280 28.29 10.57 1.44
N ASN A 281 29.53 11.07 1.35
CA ASN A 281 29.92 11.96 0.25
C ASN A 281 29.97 11.22 -1.08
N THR A 282 30.52 10.00 -1.11
CA THR A 282 30.57 9.17 -2.31
C THR A 282 29.18 8.83 -2.82
N VAL A 283 28.27 8.45 -1.92
CA VAL A 283 26.88 8.16 -2.27
C VAL A 283 26.20 9.40 -2.86
N ARG A 284 26.40 10.59 -2.28
CA ARG A 284 25.85 11.85 -2.83
C ARG A 284 26.39 12.17 -4.22
N GLU A 285 27.67 11.89 -4.47
CA GLU A 285 28.27 12.09 -5.80
C GLU A 285 27.74 11.11 -6.85
N LEU A 286 27.40 9.88 -6.44
CA LEU A 286 26.86 8.85 -7.32
C LEU A 286 25.33 8.94 -7.49
N SER A 287 24.63 9.65 -6.61
CA SER A 287 23.18 9.76 -6.65
C SER A 287 22.71 10.52 -7.90
N ILE A 288 21.66 10.01 -8.55
CA ILE A 288 21.04 10.67 -9.72
C ILE A 288 19.70 11.34 -9.38
N ASN A 289 19.22 11.23 -8.15
CA ASN A 289 18.03 11.94 -7.65
C ASN A 289 18.40 12.89 -6.50
N ASP A 290 17.95 14.14 -6.59
CA ASP A 290 18.36 15.19 -5.65
C ASP A 290 17.84 14.98 -4.22
N ASP A 291 16.73 14.26 -4.06
CA ASP A 291 15.98 14.13 -2.81
C ASP A 291 16.27 12.82 -2.04
N MET A 292 17.32 12.08 -2.41
CA MET A 292 17.66 10.82 -1.74
C MET A 292 17.97 11.00 -0.24
N GLU A 293 17.25 10.28 0.61
CA GLU A 293 17.46 10.26 2.06
C GLU A 293 18.61 9.29 2.40
N ILE A 294 19.75 9.83 2.84
CA ILE A 294 20.89 9.02 3.29
C ILE A 294 20.85 8.88 4.81
N LEU A 295 20.81 7.64 5.26
CA LEU A 295 20.67 7.22 6.65
C LEU A 295 21.89 6.39 7.06
N SER A 296 22.27 6.46 8.34
CA SER A 296 23.37 5.63 8.84
C SER A 296 22.89 4.18 8.98
N ASN A 297 23.72 3.21 8.60
CA ASN A 297 23.47 1.77 8.76
C ASN A 297 23.15 1.32 10.20
N GLY A 298 23.51 2.16 11.16
CA GLY A 298 23.30 1.98 12.58
C GLY A 298 21.98 2.47 13.13
N ASP A 299 21.26 3.30 12.37
CA ASP A 299 20.09 4.01 12.87
C ASP A 299 18.83 3.14 12.84
N ILE A 300 18.00 3.28 13.86
CA ILE A 300 16.76 2.52 14.02
C ILE A 300 15.62 3.30 13.40
N ASN A 301 14.89 2.69 12.47
CA ASN A 301 13.71 3.29 11.84
C ASN A 301 12.45 2.54 12.27
N ASN A 302 11.61 3.16 13.10
CA ASN A 302 10.35 2.58 13.57
C ASN A 302 9.13 3.20 12.86
N ASN A 303 8.55 2.47 11.92
CA ASN A 303 7.28 2.83 11.26
C ASN A 303 6.06 2.11 11.86
N GLY A 304 6.26 1.17 12.78
CA GLY A 304 5.22 0.32 13.35
C GLY A 304 5.11 0.47 14.86
N LYS A 305 5.31 -0.63 15.60
CA LYS A 305 5.38 -0.61 17.07
C LYS A 305 6.69 -1.24 17.53
N LEU A 306 7.56 -0.44 18.15
CA LEU A 306 8.85 -0.88 18.66
C LEU A 306 8.84 -0.84 20.18
N PHE A 307 9.27 -1.94 20.80
CA PHE A 307 9.48 -2.03 22.24
C PHE A 307 10.97 -2.04 22.53
N ILE A 308 11.40 -1.20 23.46
CA ILE A 308 12.79 -1.11 23.90
C ILE A 308 12.86 -1.53 25.36
N ASP A 309 13.72 -2.50 25.62
CA ASP A 309 14.11 -2.97 26.93
C ASP A 309 15.63 -2.82 27.13
N ASN A 310 16.15 -3.18 28.31
CA ASN A 310 17.59 -3.06 28.57
C ASN A 310 18.42 -4.01 27.70
N ASP A 311 17.89 -5.16 27.31
CA ASP A 311 18.65 -6.16 26.56
C ASP A 311 18.71 -5.78 25.08
N TYR A 312 17.63 -5.21 24.53
CA TYR A 312 17.60 -4.55 23.23
C TYR A 312 18.69 -3.48 23.13
N LEU A 313 18.81 -2.60 24.14
CA LEU A 313 19.84 -1.56 24.13
C LEU A 313 21.27 -2.11 24.26
N LYS A 314 21.48 -3.16 25.06
CA LYS A 314 22.80 -3.79 25.19
C LYS A 314 23.25 -4.47 23.90
N ALA A 315 22.30 -4.99 23.12
CA ALA A 315 22.56 -5.65 21.84
C ALA A 315 22.96 -4.69 20.71
N LEU A 316 22.80 -3.37 20.90
CA LEU A 316 23.28 -2.38 19.94
C LEU A 316 24.80 -2.29 20.00
N ASP A 317 25.47 -2.55 18.88
CA ASP A 317 26.94 -2.53 18.80
C ASP A 317 27.54 -1.12 18.93
N HIS A 318 26.74 -0.10 18.64
CA HIS A 318 27.15 1.30 18.67
C HIS A 318 25.97 2.19 19.08
N LYS A 319 26.22 3.50 19.16
CA LYS A 319 25.23 4.49 19.52
C LYS A 319 24.39 4.86 18.30
N VAL A 320 23.06 4.82 18.42
CA VAL A 320 22.14 4.93 17.28
C VAL A 320 21.28 6.19 17.34
N ILE A 321 20.84 6.69 16.18
CA ILE A 321 19.69 7.59 16.07
C ILE A 321 18.43 6.73 15.90
N ILE A 322 17.33 7.10 16.54
CA ILE A 322 16.03 6.46 16.34
C ILE A 322 15.09 7.41 15.61
N ASN A 323 14.70 7.06 14.39
CA ASN A 323 13.63 7.72 13.64
C ASN A 323 12.30 7.02 13.94
N ASN A 324 11.43 7.66 14.72
CA ASN A 324 10.15 7.12 15.15
C ASN A 324 8.98 7.76 14.39
N ASN A 325 8.41 7.04 13.43
CA ASN A 325 7.15 7.39 12.75
C ASN A 325 5.95 6.60 13.29
N GLY A 326 6.19 5.53 14.06
CA GLY A 326 5.16 4.69 14.68
C GLY A 326 5.01 4.90 16.20
N LYS A 327 4.72 3.81 16.93
CA LYS A 327 4.66 3.78 18.40
C LYS A 327 5.93 3.18 18.98
N LEU A 328 6.73 3.99 19.65
CA LEU A 328 7.92 3.59 20.39
C LEU A 328 7.60 3.46 21.88
N VAL A 329 7.85 2.31 22.48
CA VAL A 329 7.54 2.02 23.88
C VAL A 329 8.82 1.61 24.60
N PHE A 330 9.26 2.39 25.58
CA PHE A 330 10.28 1.96 26.52
C PHE A 330 9.61 1.26 27.70
N TYR A 331 10.08 0.06 28.07
CA TYR A 331 9.62 -0.55 29.30
C TYR A 331 10.08 0.26 30.52
N ASP A 332 9.30 0.20 31.59
CA ASP A 332 9.56 0.83 32.89
C ASP A 332 10.89 0.39 33.52
N THR A 333 11.39 -0.78 33.14
CA THR A 333 12.68 -1.31 33.57
C THR A 333 13.89 -0.68 32.87
N VAL A 334 13.70 0.08 31.78
CA VAL A 334 14.83 0.65 31.02
C VAL A 334 15.57 1.69 31.83
N LYS A 335 16.89 1.52 31.95
CA LYS A 335 17.74 2.48 32.67
C LYS A 335 18.06 3.68 31.80
N ALA A 336 17.78 4.88 32.31
CA ALA A 336 18.01 6.14 31.60
C ALA A 336 19.47 6.39 31.18
N GLU A 337 20.43 5.87 31.96
CA GLU A 337 21.85 5.92 31.61
C GLU A 337 22.18 5.05 30.40
N LEU A 338 21.68 3.81 30.36
CA LEU A 338 21.88 2.90 29.25
C LEU A 338 21.22 3.44 27.97
N ALA A 339 20.01 4.01 28.08
CA ALA A 339 19.35 4.67 26.96
C ALA A 339 20.18 5.84 26.41
N ARG A 340 20.77 6.67 27.27
CA ARG A 340 21.64 7.78 26.86
C ARG A 340 22.98 7.34 26.28
N GLU A 341 23.51 6.21 26.73
CA GLU A 341 24.73 5.60 26.21
C GLU A 341 24.50 5.09 24.78
N LYS A 342 23.38 4.40 24.56
CA LYS A 342 23.08 3.69 23.31
C LYS A 342 22.26 4.48 22.30
N ILE A 343 21.55 5.52 22.72
CA ILE A 343 20.74 6.37 21.83
C ILE A 343 21.31 7.79 21.82
N SER A 344 21.69 8.27 20.64
CA SER A 344 22.18 9.64 20.45
C SER A 344 21.03 10.64 20.40
N THR A 345 20.04 10.38 19.55
CA THR A 345 18.88 11.24 19.32
C THR A 345 17.68 10.37 18.95
N ILE A 346 16.48 10.78 19.38
CA ILE A 346 15.22 10.27 18.86
C ILE A 346 14.56 11.38 18.05
N ILE A 347 14.31 11.13 16.76
CA ILE A 347 13.51 12.00 15.89
C ILE A 347 12.09 11.44 15.90
N ASN A 348 11.17 12.14 16.56
CA ASN A 348 9.81 11.64 16.78
C ASN A 348 8.77 12.33 15.90
N ASN A 349 8.14 11.59 15.00
CA ASN A 349 6.93 11.98 14.27
C ASN A 349 5.69 11.18 14.73
N GLY A 350 5.87 10.09 15.48
CA GLY A 350 4.80 9.22 15.98
C GLY A 350 4.48 9.40 17.47
N LEU A 351 4.28 8.28 18.19
CA LEU A 351 4.04 8.25 19.64
C LEU A 351 5.25 7.65 20.37
N ILE A 352 5.78 8.34 21.38
CA ILE A 352 6.72 7.74 22.34
C ILE A 352 6.00 7.54 23.68
N ASP A 353 6.09 6.34 24.21
CA ASP A 353 5.62 5.96 25.54
C ASP A 353 6.81 5.56 26.41
N ALA A 354 7.14 6.36 27.41
CA ALA A 354 8.32 6.15 28.23
C ALA A 354 8.18 6.77 29.62
N ASP A 355 9.05 6.35 30.53
CA ASP A 355 9.24 7.02 31.81
C ASP A 355 9.85 8.42 31.63
N SER A 356 9.56 9.32 32.57
CA SER A 356 10.06 10.71 32.52
C SER A 356 11.59 10.80 32.55
N SER A 357 12.27 9.82 33.15
CA SER A 357 13.73 9.75 33.17
C SER A 357 14.33 9.55 31.77
N ILE A 358 13.65 8.83 30.87
CA ILE A 358 14.09 8.62 29.48
C ILE A 358 13.96 9.91 28.67
N PHE A 359 12.84 10.63 28.83
CA PHE A 359 12.64 11.93 28.17
C PHE A 359 13.68 12.97 28.59
N ALA A 360 14.21 12.86 29.82
CA ALA A 360 15.26 13.74 30.31
C ALA A 360 16.68 13.29 29.92
N SER A 361 16.89 12.00 29.62
CA SER A 361 18.23 11.45 29.40
C SER A 361 18.65 11.41 27.93
N VAL A 362 17.70 11.28 27.00
CA VAL A 362 17.96 11.18 25.56
C VAL A 362 17.53 12.47 24.86
N LYS A 363 18.30 12.93 23.87
CA LYS A 363 17.90 14.08 23.06
C LYS A 363 16.71 13.68 22.18
N ILE A 364 15.60 14.40 22.29
CA ILE A 364 14.41 14.14 21.46
C ILE A 364 14.07 15.37 20.63
N ILE A 365 14.05 15.19 19.31
CA ILE A 365 13.51 16.16 18.35
C ILE A 365 12.06 15.76 18.09
N ASN A 366 11.12 16.42 18.77
CA ASN A 366 9.72 15.99 18.81
C ASN A 366 8.80 16.80 17.88
N LYS A 367 8.19 16.13 16.91
CA LYS A 367 7.04 16.58 16.12
C LYS A 367 5.77 15.74 16.37
N GLY A 368 5.91 14.60 17.05
CA GLY A 368 4.83 13.69 17.44
C GLY A 368 4.31 13.88 18.87
N LYS A 369 3.72 12.82 19.43
CA LYS A 369 3.15 12.79 20.80
C LYS A 369 4.10 12.08 21.76
N LEU A 370 4.17 12.59 22.99
CA LEU A 370 4.85 11.95 24.11
C LEU A 370 3.81 11.54 25.16
N ARG A 371 3.82 10.28 25.58
CA ARG A 371 2.99 9.74 26.64
C ARG A 371 3.89 9.27 27.77
N LYS A 372 3.57 9.69 29.00
CA LYS A 372 4.17 9.11 30.19
C LYS A 372 3.48 7.79 30.45
N SER A 373 4.26 6.73 30.61
CA SER A 373 3.71 5.42 30.95
C SER A 373 3.04 5.48 32.33
N HIS A 374 1.71 5.52 32.35
CA HIS A 374 0.91 4.99 33.45
C HIS A 374 0.35 3.66 32.98
N SER A 375 0.30 2.70 33.92
CA SER A 375 -0.21 1.33 33.78
C SER A 375 -1.19 1.15 32.62
N VAL A 376 -0.94 0.14 31.79
CA VAL A 376 -1.84 -0.32 30.71
C VAL A 376 -3.26 -0.46 31.26
N ASP A 377 -4.17 0.42 30.85
CA ASP A 377 -5.59 0.32 31.16
C ASP A 377 -6.13 -1.00 30.59
N ARG A 378 -6.69 -1.84 31.46
CA ARG A 378 -7.53 -2.98 31.05
C ARG A 378 -8.92 -2.44 30.79
N GLU A 379 -9.40 -2.57 29.55
CA GLU A 379 -10.76 -2.19 29.16
C GLU A 379 -11.80 -2.99 29.96
N GLU A 380 -12.85 -2.31 30.41
CA GLU A 380 -14.00 -2.89 31.08
C GLU A 380 -14.76 -3.83 30.12
N SER A 381 -15.11 -5.03 30.59
CA SER A 381 -15.85 -6.02 29.82
C SER A 381 -17.32 -5.59 29.67
N ASN A 382 -17.67 -5.05 28.50
CA ASN A 382 -19.06 -5.04 28.04
C ASN A 382 -19.45 -6.45 27.61
N ASP A 383 -20.69 -6.87 27.88
CA ASP A 383 -21.22 -8.14 27.37
C ASP A 383 -21.44 -8.02 25.85
N VAL A 384 -20.59 -8.70 25.08
CA VAL A 384 -20.71 -8.74 23.62
C VAL A 384 -21.71 -9.81 23.22
N ILE A 385 -22.77 -9.43 22.50
CA ILE A 385 -23.84 -10.36 22.08
C ILE A 385 -23.53 -10.97 20.70
N TYR A 386 -22.95 -10.15 19.82
CA TYR A 386 -22.58 -10.55 18.47
C TYR A 386 -21.19 -10.01 18.14
N GLU A 387 -20.30 -10.89 17.69
CA GLU A 387 -18.96 -10.51 17.26
C GLU A 387 -18.40 -11.37 16.12
N ASN A 388 -17.49 -10.77 15.36
CA ASN A 388 -16.62 -11.45 14.39
C ASN A 388 -17.41 -12.21 13.29
N MET A 389 -18.47 -11.59 12.76
CA MET A 389 -19.32 -12.18 11.72
C MET A 389 -19.15 -11.46 10.38
N VAL A 390 -19.17 -12.24 9.30
CA VAL A 390 -19.18 -11.69 7.93
C VAL A 390 -20.54 -11.04 7.61
N PHE A 391 -21.63 -11.67 8.05
CA PHE A 391 -22.98 -11.17 7.82
C PHE A 391 -23.84 -11.43 9.05
N LEU A 392 -24.52 -10.41 9.53
CA LEU A 392 -25.50 -10.48 10.62
C LEU A 392 -26.77 -9.76 10.16
N GLU A 393 -27.88 -10.50 10.10
CA GLU A 393 -29.22 -9.94 9.92
C GLU A 393 -29.96 -9.95 11.26
N LEU A 394 -30.55 -8.81 11.62
CA LEU A 394 -31.33 -8.58 12.83
C LEU A 394 -32.82 -8.42 12.55
#